data_AF-A0A2D5YLR3-F1
#
_entry.id   AF-A0A2D5YLR3-F1
#
_cell.length_a   1.000
_cell.length_b   1.000
_cell.length_c   1.000
_cell.angle_alpha   90.00
_cell.angle_beta   90.00
_cell.angle_gamma   90.00
#
_symmetry.space_group_name_H-M   'P 1'
#
loop_
_entity.id
_entity.type
_entity.pdbx_description
1 polymer ?
#
loop_
_entity_poly.entity_id
_entity_poly.type
_entity_poly.pdbx_seq_one_letter_code
_entity_poly.pdbx_strand_id
1 'polypeptide(L)'
;MEFEQASNRYVLTHEIIDYDQLAKDLVVHLRDDLTQRDLSLHLGYSFNQVGKWESGHTRVRWSNFCDLLEFRGIEVKKVIDRIVEYVASDLDYRDDILEIIIKGYTLLEKKGEDSYEKIKRISQTTSKQIDLATILELLDCSEHILIYQLSDLIDCSQIRLLENKYQIYQDRIDAIAENPMIPAVRASLELSSYKELKEHSDQFVAIHSGASLVEVKHALSIMQGHREIEKKARIYKVIGPGYSFSHSRNPRLRNFNKTMFDLAGRTYPVDLNDCDRTYAKTVSNSSILVNPVSQKVSQELANLIRDVHSKVYDILAKDQTEYKDEPKENVQVITLGTFTPAILNSHRKDDLHL
;
A
#
# COMPACT_ATOMS: atom_id res chain seq x y z
N MET A 1 -12.57 9.59 -30.51
CA MET A 1 -13.90 9.52 -29.86
C MET A 1 -13.90 8.67 -28.60
N GLU A 2 -13.03 7.67 -28.42
CA GLU A 2 -12.96 6.88 -27.17
C GLU A 2 -12.26 7.59 -26.00
N PHE A 3 -11.40 8.58 -26.27
CA PHE A 3 -10.68 9.34 -25.22
C PHE A 3 -11.58 10.30 -24.41
N GLU A 4 -12.70 10.79 -24.95
CA GLU A 4 -13.59 11.71 -24.23
C GLU A 4 -14.50 10.99 -23.23
N GLN A 5 -14.80 9.70 -23.45
CA GLN A 5 -15.62 8.92 -22.51
C GLN A 5 -14.84 8.43 -21.29
N ALA A 6 -13.53 8.20 -21.41
CA ALA A 6 -12.66 7.88 -20.27
C ALA A 6 -12.40 9.10 -19.36
N SER A 7 -12.39 10.31 -19.93
CA SER A 7 -12.02 11.54 -19.22
C SER A 7 -13.04 12.01 -18.16
N ASN A 8 -14.26 11.44 -18.14
CA ASN A 8 -15.31 11.79 -17.17
C ASN A 8 -15.35 10.88 -15.92
N ARG A 9 -14.56 9.80 -15.87
CA ARG A 9 -14.56 8.85 -14.74
C ARG A 9 -13.65 9.23 -13.57
N TYR A 10 -12.64 10.06 -13.80
CA TYR A 10 -11.63 10.39 -12.79
C TYR A 10 -11.84 11.78 -12.21
N VAL A 11 -12.89 11.99 -11.43
CA VAL A 11 -12.91 13.13 -10.51
C VAL A 11 -12.23 12.66 -9.22
N LEU A 12 -10.96 13.02 -9.04
CA LEU A 12 -10.26 12.95 -7.74
C LEU A 12 -10.81 14.04 -6.80
N THR A 13 -12.13 14.09 -6.63
CA THR A 13 -12.68 14.60 -5.39
C THR A 13 -12.36 13.53 -4.36
N HIS A 14 -11.83 13.93 -3.21
CA HIS A 14 -12.04 13.14 -2.01
C HIS A 14 -13.55 13.07 -1.83
N GLU A 15 -14.20 12.10 -2.47
CA GLU A 15 -15.60 11.82 -2.19
C GLU A 15 -15.64 11.54 -0.70
N ILE A 16 -16.30 12.43 0.03
CA ILE A 16 -16.49 12.28 1.45
C ILE A 16 -17.38 11.06 1.59
N ILE A 17 -16.76 9.93 1.92
CA ILE A 17 -17.50 8.70 2.19
C ILE A 17 -18.27 8.91 3.49
N ASP A 18 -19.58 8.73 3.41
CA ASP A 18 -20.39 8.52 4.60
C ASP A 18 -20.14 7.09 5.11
N TYR A 19 -19.28 6.96 6.11
CA TYR A 19 -18.89 5.65 6.66
C TYR A 19 -20.04 4.94 7.39
N ASP A 20 -21.01 5.68 7.92
CA ASP A 20 -22.21 5.09 8.51
C ASP A 20 -23.09 4.49 7.40
N GLN A 21 -23.19 5.16 6.25
CA GLN A 21 -23.88 4.58 5.08
C GLN A 21 -23.11 3.41 4.48
N LEU A 22 -21.79 3.50 4.35
CA LEU A 22 -20.97 2.40 3.86
C LEU A 22 -21.10 1.15 4.74
N ALA A 23 -21.12 1.32 6.07
CA ALA A 23 -21.36 0.22 7.00
C ALA A 23 -22.70 -0.48 6.75
N LYS A 24 -23.76 0.26 6.38
CA LYS A 24 -25.06 -0.32 6.03
C LYS A 24 -25.01 -1.05 4.69
N ASP A 25 -24.40 -0.44 3.69
CA ASP A 25 -24.27 -1.03 2.36
C ASP A 25 -23.49 -2.37 2.42
N LEU A 26 -22.48 -2.44 3.28
CA LEU A 26 -21.75 -3.68 3.58
C LEU A 26 -22.64 -4.77 4.20
N VAL A 27 -23.53 -4.40 5.14
CA VAL A 27 -24.51 -5.34 5.71
C VAL A 27 -25.50 -5.80 4.65
N VAL A 28 -26.03 -4.89 3.84
CA VAL A 28 -26.97 -5.22 2.75
C VAL A 28 -26.32 -6.19 1.76
N HIS A 29 -25.06 -5.91 1.36
CA HIS A 29 -24.30 -6.76 0.47
C HIS A 29 -24.08 -8.16 1.06
N LEU A 30 -23.66 -8.25 2.33
CA LEU A 30 -23.47 -9.53 3.02
C LEU A 30 -24.78 -10.23 3.38
N ARG A 31 -25.93 -9.54 3.39
CA ARG A 31 -27.25 -10.17 3.53
C ARG A 31 -27.70 -10.84 2.25
N ASP A 32 -27.31 -10.30 1.09
CA ASP A 32 -27.63 -10.89 -0.22
C ASP A 32 -29.17 -11.10 -0.34
N ASP A 33 -29.60 -12.24 -0.86
CA ASP A 33 -31.01 -12.60 -1.02
C ASP A 33 -31.76 -12.98 0.28
N LEU A 34 -31.08 -13.10 1.42
CA LEU A 34 -31.75 -13.46 2.69
C LEU A 34 -32.66 -12.33 3.19
N THR A 35 -33.77 -12.66 3.84
CA THR A 35 -34.54 -11.62 4.53
C THR A 35 -33.78 -11.10 5.77
N GLN A 36 -34.04 -9.85 6.17
CA GLN A 36 -33.44 -9.27 7.38
C GLN A 36 -33.70 -10.14 8.63
N ARG A 37 -34.89 -10.75 8.71
CA ARG A 37 -35.29 -11.62 9.82
C ARG A 37 -34.53 -12.93 9.79
N ASP A 38 -34.39 -13.56 8.62
CA ASP A 38 -33.70 -14.84 8.50
C ASP A 38 -32.22 -14.68 8.84
N LEU A 39 -31.55 -13.65 8.32
CA LEU A 39 -30.16 -13.41 8.68
C LEU A 39 -30.00 -13.09 10.18
N SER A 40 -30.92 -12.31 10.76
CA SER A 40 -30.89 -12.04 12.21
C SER A 40 -30.97 -13.33 13.03
N LEU A 41 -31.82 -14.28 12.63
CA LEU A 41 -31.95 -15.58 13.30
C LEU A 41 -30.69 -16.44 13.13
N HIS A 42 -30.08 -16.45 11.94
CA HIS A 42 -28.82 -17.17 11.69
C HIS A 42 -27.66 -16.63 12.53
N LEU A 43 -27.62 -15.32 12.75
CA LEU A 43 -26.64 -14.68 13.63
C LEU A 43 -26.99 -14.82 15.13
N GLY A 44 -28.04 -15.56 15.48
CA GLY A 44 -28.42 -15.85 16.86
C GLY A 44 -29.26 -14.79 17.57
N TYR A 45 -29.77 -13.78 16.85
CA TYR A 45 -30.64 -12.76 17.44
C TYR A 45 -32.10 -13.22 17.51
N SER A 46 -32.76 -12.92 18.62
CA SER A 46 -34.20 -13.17 18.82
C SER A 46 -35.12 -12.11 18.20
N PHE A 47 -34.56 -11.05 17.61
CA PHE A 47 -35.28 -9.92 17.02
C PHE A 47 -34.61 -9.47 15.71
N ASN A 48 -35.27 -8.61 14.92
CA ASN A 48 -34.76 -8.11 13.64
C ASN A 48 -33.58 -7.12 13.82
N GLN A 49 -32.42 -7.64 14.20
CA GLN A 49 -31.21 -6.86 14.43
C GLN A 49 -30.62 -6.33 13.11
N VAL A 50 -30.65 -7.13 12.04
CA VAL A 50 -30.18 -6.71 10.71
C VAL A 50 -31.02 -5.55 10.17
N GLY A 51 -32.35 -5.58 10.32
CA GLY A 51 -33.19 -4.45 9.94
C GLY A 51 -32.89 -3.16 10.71
N LYS A 52 -32.47 -3.25 11.98
CA LYS A 52 -32.00 -2.08 12.75
C LYS A 52 -30.67 -1.55 12.24
N TRP A 53 -29.77 -2.42 11.77
CA TRP A 53 -28.52 -2.01 11.13
C TRP A 53 -28.78 -1.32 9.79
N GLU A 54 -29.52 -1.95 8.89
CA GLU A 54 -29.80 -1.41 7.54
C GLU A 54 -30.58 -0.09 7.58
N SER A 55 -31.50 0.07 8.54
CA SER A 55 -32.21 1.34 8.74
C SER A 55 -31.39 2.42 9.45
N GLY A 56 -30.24 2.06 10.02
CA GLY A 56 -29.42 2.96 10.85
C GLY A 56 -30.00 3.25 12.23
N HIS A 57 -31.02 2.52 12.68
CA HIS A 57 -31.55 2.64 14.04
C HIS A 57 -30.52 2.25 15.10
N THR A 58 -29.63 1.31 14.77
CA THR A 58 -28.46 0.97 15.58
C THR A 58 -27.22 0.87 14.71
N ARG A 59 -26.07 1.26 15.24
CA ARG A 59 -24.78 1.12 14.53
C ARG A 59 -24.33 -0.33 14.44
N VAL A 60 -23.61 -0.64 13.37
CA VAL A 60 -22.94 -1.93 13.17
C VAL A 60 -21.62 -1.88 13.90
N ARG A 61 -21.37 -2.83 14.81
CA ARG A 61 -20.08 -2.99 15.48
C ARG A 61 -19.15 -3.84 14.60
N TRP A 62 -17.84 -3.64 14.75
CA TRP A 62 -16.84 -4.47 14.09
C TRP A 62 -17.05 -5.96 14.37
N SER A 63 -17.28 -6.35 15.62
CA SER A 63 -17.55 -7.75 15.98
C SER A 63 -18.76 -8.33 15.23
N ASN A 64 -19.82 -7.55 15.05
CA ASN A 64 -21.00 -7.96 14.30
C ASN A 64 -20.68 -8.12 12.81
N PHE A 65 -19.78 -7.30 12.27
CA PHE A 65 -19.32 -7.41 10.90
C PHE A 65 -18.46 -8.67 10.70
N CYS A 66 -17.61 -9.02 11.67
CA CYS A 66 -16.92 -10.31 11.67
C CYS A 66 -17.92 -11.47 11.63
N ASP A 67 -18.99 -11.43 12.43
CA ASP A 67 -20.01 -12.48 12.43
C ASP A 67 -20.70 -12.62 11.06
N LEU A 68 -20.97 -11.49 10.38
CA LEU A 68 -21.53 -11.47 9.03
C LEU A 68 -20.59 -12.08 7.98
N LEU A 69 -19.30 -11.73 8.06
CA LEU A 69 -18.28 -12.26 7.14
C LEU A 69 -18.09 -13.76 7.37
N GLU A 70 -18.00 -14.21 8.61
CA GLU A 70 -17.84 -15.61 8.97
C GLU A 70 -19.07 -16.45 8.60
N PHE A 71 -20.28 -15.88 8.76
CA PHE A 71 -21.51 -16.50 8.25
C PHE A 71 -21.43 -16.76 6.73
N ARG A 72 -20.74 -15.89 5.98
CA ARG A 72 -20.47 -16.08 4.55
C ARG A 72 -19.26 -16.96 4.25
N GLY A 73 -18.67 -17.59 5.26
CA GLY A 73 -17.52 -18.50 5.12
C GLY A 73 -16.19 -17.77 4.93
N ILE A 74 -16.12 -16.47 5.20
CA ILE A 74 -14.88 -15.70 5.11
C ILE A 74 -14.07 -15.90 6.39
N GLU A 75 -12.84 -16.38 6.26
CA GLU A 75 -11.92 -16.57 7.38
C GLU A 75 -11.28 -15.24 7.80
N VAL A 76 -12.05 -14.39 8.48
CA VAL A 76 -11.65 -13.02 8.85
C VAL A 76 -10.28 -12.99 9.53
N LYS A 77 -10.05 -13.88 10.50
CA LYS A 77 -8.76 -13.99 11.19
C LYS A 77 -7.61 -14.17 10.21
N LYS A 78 -7.73 -15.07 9.23
CA LYS A 78 -6.67 -15.30 8.23
C LYS A 78 -6.41 -14.10 7.35
N VAL A 79 -7.41 -13.24 7.11
CA VAL A 79 -7.22 -12.00 6.36
C VAL A 79 -6.50 -10.96 7.22
N ILE A 80 -6.95 -10.78 8.47
CA ILE A 80 -6.33 -9.84 9.42
C ILE A 80 -4.88 -10.25 9.76
N ASP A 81 -4.61 -11.54 9.95
CA ASP A 81 -3.26 -12.05 10.24
C ASP A 81 -2.25 -11.68 9.13
N ARG A 82 -2.71 -11.44 7.89
CA ARG A 82 -1.84 -10.96 6.80
C ARG A 82 -1.40 -9.51 6.95
N ILE A 83 -2.17 -8.70 7.70
CA ILE A 83 -1.84 -7.29 7.98
C ILE A 83 -0.71 -7.21 9.01
N VAL A 84 -0.74 -8.12 9.99
CA VAL A 84 0.03 -8.02 11.23
C VAL A 84 0.89 -9.25 11.48
N GLU A 85 1.40 -9.87 10.41
CA GLU A 85 2.10 -11.18 10.40
C GLU A 85 3.20 -11.33 11.48
N TYR A 86 3.69 -10.23 12.09
CA TYR A 86 4.61 -10.24 13.23
C TYR A 86 4.28 -9.31 14.42
N VAL A 87 3.28 -8.41 14.34
CA VAL A 87 3.14 -7.28 15.31
C VAL A 87 2.00 -7.50 16.32
N ALA A 88 1.10 -8.46 16.09
CA ALA A 88 -0.13 -8.60 16.86
C ALA A 88 -0.57 -10.06 17.11
N SER A 89 0.36 -11.02 17.21
CA SER A 89 0.03 -12.44 17.42
C SER A 89 -0.86 -12.69 18.65
N ASP A 90 -0.76 -11.81 19.65
CA ASP A 90 -1.42 -11.94 20.94
C ASP A 90 -2.69 -11.08 21.05
N LEU A 91 -3.03 -10.32 20.00
CA LEU A 91 -4.21 -9.45 19.98
C LEU A 91 -5.42 -10.19 19.42
N ASP A 92 -6.61 -9.89 19.95
CA ASP A 92 -7.86 -10.43 19.45
C ASP A 92 -8.38 -9.56 18.29
N TYR A 93 -8.52 -10.13 17.08
CA TYR A 93 -8.95 -9.37 15.90
C TYR A 93 -10.38 -8.80 15.99
N ARG A 94 -11.20 -9.24 16.94
CA ARG A 94 -12.57 -8.73 17.17
C ARG A 94 -12.58 -7.58 18.17
N ASP A 95 -11.79 -7.68 19.23
CA ASP A 95 -11.75 -6.66 20.29
C ASP A 95 -10.67 -5.59 20.07
N ASP A 96 -9.54 -5.97 19.50
CA ASP A 96 -8.31 -5.16 19.42
C ASP A 96 -8.02 -4.66 17.99
N ILE A 97 -9.02 -4.65 17.12
CA ILE A 97 -8.86 -4.31 15.69
C ILE A 97 -8.24 -2.94 15.45
N LEU A 98 -8.54 -1.93 16.28
CA LEU A 98 -7.92 -0.62 16.15
C LEU A 98 -6.41 -0.70 16.34
N GLU A 99 -5.98 -1.41 17.40
CA GLU A 99 -4.57 -1.57 17.70
C GLU A 99 -3.86 -2.34 16.60
N ILE A 100 -4.51 -3.39 16.08
CA ILE A 100 -4.03 -4.17 14.94
C ILE A 100 -3.83 -3.28 13.71
N ILE A 101 -4.82 -2.48 13.32
CA ILE A 101 -4.73 -1.60 12.14
C ILE A 101 -3.67 -0.52 12.34
N ILE A 102 -3.66 0.13 13.51
CA ILE A 102 -2.71 1.21 13.82
C ILE A 102 -1.27 0.71 13.79
N LYS A 103 -1.01 -0.43 14.43
CA LYS A 103 0.33 -1.04 14.47
C LYS A 103 0.71 -1.63 13.12
N GLY A 104 -0.18 -2.41 12.50
CA GLY A 104 0.08 -3.09 11.23
C GLY A 104 0.40 -2.12 10.09
N TYR A 105 -0.26 -0.97 10.05
CA TYR A 105 0.00 0.06 9.03
C TYR A 105 0.86 1.22 9.52
N THR A 106 1.43 1.16 10.73
CA THR A 106 2.28 2.21 11.31
C THR A 106 1.62 3.60 11.28
N LEU A 107 0.29 3.67 11.47
CA LEU A 107 -0.50 4.89 11.20
C LEU A 107 -0.13 6.07 12.12
N LEU A 108 0.41 5.81 13.32
CA LEU A 108 0.84 6.85 14.26
C LEU A 108 2.30 7.28 14.10
N GLU A 109 3.07 6.61 13.24
CA GLU A 109 4.48 6.96 12.99
C GLU A 109 4.61 8.09 11.96
N LYS A 110 3.55 8.32 11.17
CA LYS A 110 3.45 9.36 10.14
C LYS A 110 3.09 10.74 10.70
N LYS A 111 3.88 11.24 11.65
CA LYS A 111 3.68 12.58 12.25
C LYS A 111 3.78 13.67 11.18
N GLY A 112 2.73 14.48 11.04
CA GLY A 112 2.69 15.62 10.11
C GLY A 112 1.76 15.44 8.90
N GLU A 113 1.12 14.29 8.75
CA GLU A 113 0.02 14.13 7.79
C GLU A 113 -1.28 14.77 8.33
N ASP A 114 -2.12 15.31 7.43
CA ASP A 114 -3.41 15.92 7.79
C ASP A 114 -4.32 14.97 8.60
N SER A 115 -4.17 13.66 8.38
CA SER A 115 -4.91 12.61 9.08
C SER A 115 -4.40 12.31 10.50
N TYR A 116 -3.23 12.79 10.91
CA TYR A 116 -2.57 12.36 12.16
C TYR A 116 -3.42 12.63 13.41
N GLU A 117 -3.94 13.85 13.58
CA GLU A 117 -4.77 14.18 14.75
C GLU A 117 -6.09 13.38 14.77
N LYS A 118 -6.61 13.05 13.59
CA LYS A 118 -7.79 12.20 13.44
C LYS A 118 -7.50 10.76 13.87
N ILE A 119 -6.39 10.17 13.38
CA ILE A 119 -5.93 8.83 13.77
C ILE A 119 -5.68 8.77 15.28
N LYS A 120 -4.99 9.77 15.84
CA LYS A 120 -4.71 9.86 17.28
C LYS A 120 -5.97 9.97 18.13
N ARG A 121 -6.97 10.72 17.68
CA ARG A 121 -8.27 10.79 18.36
C ARG A 121 -8.97 9.43 18.33
N ILE A 122 -8.98 8.74 17.19
CA ILE A 122 -9.57 7.41 17.07
C ILE A 122 -8.83 6.39 17.95
N SER A 123 -7.49 6.44 17.98
CA SER A 123 -6.65 5.51 18.76
C SER A 123 -6.83 5.64 20.28
N GLN A 124 -7.33 6.78 20.76
CA GLN A 124 -7.64 7.00 22.17
C GLN A 124 -8.99 6.40 22.59
N THR A 125 -9.74 5.81 21.66
CA THR A 125 -10.98 5.11 21.96
C THR A 125 -10.67 3.86 22.78
N THR A 126 -11.18 3.80 24.01
CA THR A 126 -10.98 2.67 24.93
C THR A 126 -12.10 1.64 24.88
N SER A 127 -13.14 1.87 24.08
CA SER A 127 -14.24 0.92 23.90
C SER A 127 -13.75 -0.30 23.12
N LYS A 128 -13.94 -1.49 23.67
CA LYS A 128 -13.80 -2.76 22.91
C LYS A 128 -14.91 -2.96 21.88
N GLN A 129 -16.02 -2.22 22.00
CA GLN A 129 -17.13 -2.28 21.06
C GLN A 129 -17.06 -1.10 20.11
N ILE A 130 -16.31 -1.30 19.03
CA ILE A 130 -15.99 -0.25 18.07
C ILE A 130 -16.94 -0.36 16.89
N ASP A 131 -17.49 0.78 16.49
CA ASP A 131 -18.38 0.86 15.32
C ASP A 131 -17.58 0.56 14.04
N LEU A 132 -18.17 -0.21 13.12
CA LEU A 132 -17.59 -0.51 11.81
C LEU A 132 -17.26 0.77 11.05
N ALA A 133 -18.13 1.79 11.13
CA ALA A 133 -17.89 3.09 10.51
C ALA A 133 -16.55 3.74 10.95
N THR A 134 -16.18 3.61 12.23
CA THR A 134 -14.90 4.11 12.75
C THR A 134 -13.71 3.34 12.19
N ILE A 135 -13.86 2.03 12.00
CA ILE A 135 -12.81 1.18 11.38
C ILE A 135 -12.63 1.56 9.91
N LEU A 136 -13.72 1.71 9.16
CA LEU A 136 -13.68 2.14 7.76
C LEU A 136 -13.05 3.53 7.63
N GLU A 137 -13.42 4.45 8.52
CA GLU A 137 -12.84 5.79 8.57
C GLU A 137 -11.33 5.76 8.84
N LEU A 138 -10.87 4.91 9.77
CA LEU A 138 -9.46 4.74 10.06
C LEU A 138 -8.69 4.17 8.86
N LEU A 139 -9.25 3.16 8.18
CA LEU A 139 -8.63 2.57 6.99
C LEU A 139 -8.54 3.57 5.83
N ASP A 140 -9.48 4.52 5.72
CA ASP A 140 -9.44 5.56 4.68
C ASP A 140 -8.50 6.73 5.04
N CYS A 141 -7.92 6.76 6.25
CA CYS A 141 -6.95 7.80 6.64
C CYS A 141 -5.60 7.65 5.94
N SER A 142 -5.33 6.50 5.34
CA SER A 142 -4.14 6.22 4.54
C SER A 142 -4.56 5.70 3.17
N GLU A 143 -3.83 6.17 2.16
CA GLU A 143 -4.17 5.93 0.76
C GLU A 143 -4.27 4.44 0.41
N HIS A 144 -5.35 4.05 -0.27
CA HIS A 144 -5.69 2.68 -0.72
C HIS A 144 -5.95 1.63 0.34
N ILE A 145 -5.66 1.88 1.62
CA ILE A 145 -5.76 0.85 2.66
C ILE A 145 -7.20 0.36 2.79
N LEU A 146 -8.20 1.26 2.80
CA LEU A 146 -9.61 0.89 2.84
C LEU A 146 -9.99 -0.10 1.73
N ILE A 147 -9.71 0.27 0.47
CA ILE A 147 -10.10 -0.55 -0.68
C ILE A 147 -9.31 -1.85 -0.72
N TYR A 148 -8.00 -1.78 -0.47
CA TYR A 148 -7.15 -2.96 -0.41
C TYR A 148 -7.69 -3.98 0.60
N GLN A 149 -8.01 -3.52 1.81
CA GLN A 149 -8.49 -4.40 2.87
C GLN A 149 -9.90 -4.94 2.63
N LEU A 150 -10.83 -4.09 2.18
CA LEU A 150 -12.16 -4.57 1.87
C LEU A 150 -12.15 -5.54 0.69
N SER A 151 -11.27 -5.36 -0.30
CA SER A 151 -11.18 -6.25 -1.46
C SER A 151 -10.72 -7.68 -1.12
N ASP A 152 -10.03 -7.87 0.01
CA ASP A 152 -9.68 -9.20 0.52
C ASP A 152 -10.82 -9.86 1.31
N LEU A 153 -11.82 -9.07 1.72
CA LEU A 153 -12.97 -9.54 2.48
C LEU A 153 -14.21 -9.76 1.60
N ILE A 154 -14.45 -8.87 0.64
CA ILE A 154 -15.68 -8.80 -0.16
C ILE A 154 -15.42 -8.24 -1.56
N ASP A 155 -16.38 -8.45 -2.47
CA ASP A 155 -16.34 -7.83 -3.80
C ASP A 155 -16.79 -6.35 -3.73
N CYS A 156 -15.81 -5.46 -3.64
CA CYS A 156 -16.04 -4.01 -3.59
C CYS A 156 -16.73 -3.45 -4.85
N SER A 157 -16.70 -4.16 -5.99
CA SER A 157 -17.37 -3.70 -7.22
C SER A 157 -18.91 -3.71 -7.10
N GLN A 158 -19.44 -4.50 -6.18
CA GLN A 158 -20.88 -4.59 -5.93
C GLN A 158 -21.41 -3.52 -4.97
N ILE A 159 -20.52 -2.69 -4.42
CA ILE A 159 -20.86 -1.65 -3.44
C ILE A 159 -20.72 -0.30 -4.10
N ARG A 160 -21.86 0.35 -4.38
CA ARG A 160 -21.93 1.63 -5.10
C ARG A 160 -21.02 2.72 -4.51
N LEU A 161 -20.95 2.83 -3.18
CA LEU A 161 -20.08 3.81 -2.51
C LEU A 161 -18.58 3.53 -2.66
N LEU A 162 -18.21 2.31 -3.03
CA LEU A 162 -16.81 1.91 -3.25
C LEU A 162 -16.45 1.77 -4.73
N GLU A 163 -17.43 1.63 -5.62
CA GLU A 163 -17.23 1.31 -7.04
C GLU A 163 -16.16 2.20 -7.71
N ASN A 164 -16.26 3.53 -7.55
CA ASN A 164 -15.31 4.46 -8.15
C ASN A 164 -13.90 4.30 -7.54
N LYS A 165 -13.78 4.29 -6.20
CA LYS A 165 -12.50 4.09 -5.53
C LYS A 165 -11.87 2.74 -5.87
N TYR A 166 -12.68 1.69 -6.00
CA TYR A 166 -12.24 0.35 -6.39
C TYR A 166 -11.73 0.33 -7.84
N GLN A 167 -12.45 0.97 -8.77
CA GLN A 167 -12.01 1.07 -10.15
C GLN A 167 -10.68 1.83 -10.26
N ILE A 168 -10.56 3.00 -9.59
CA ILE A 168 -9.30 3.76 -9.54
C ILE A 168 -8.16 2.90 -8.98
N TYR A 169 -8.41 2.13 -7.92
CA TYR A 169 -7.42 1.22 -7.35
C TYR A 169 -6.97 0.13 -8.34
N GLN A 170 -7.92 -0.50 -9.05
CA GLN A 170 -7.61 -1.50 -10.07
C GLN A 170 -6.84 -0.92 -11.24
N ASP A 171 -7.26 0.23 -11.78
CA ASP A 171 -6.59 0.90 -12.89
C ASP A 171 -5.14 1.25 -12.55
N ARG A 172 -4.89 1.66 -11.30
CA ARG A 172 -3.54 1.96 -10.81
C ARG A 172 -2.68 0.71 -10.67
N ILE A 173 -3.25 -0.40 -10.19
CA ILE A 173 -2.55 -1.69 -10.17
C ILE A 173 -2.18 -2.12 -11.58
N ASP A 174 -3.13 -2.05 -12.51
CA ASP A 174 -2.93 -2.49 -13.89
C ASP A 174 -1.89 -1.62 -14.60
N ALA A 175 -1.98 -0.30 -14.44
CA ALA A 175 -0.98 0.63 -14.95
C ALA A 175 0.45 0.30 -14.48
N ILE A 176 0.63 -0.04 -13.20
CA ILE A 176 1.95 -0.37 -12.65
C ILE A 176 2.41 -1.77 -13.05
N ALA A 177 1.49 -2.73 -13.11
CA ALA A 177 1.81 -4.08 -13.57
C ALA A 177 2.34 -4.06 -15.01
N GLU A 178 1.72 -3.24 -15.87
CA GLU A 178 2.09 -3.04 -17.27
C GLU A 178 3.30 -2.12 -17.42
N ASN A 179 3.41 -1.07 -16.60
CA ASN A 179 4.48 -0.07 -16.66
C ASN A 179 5.13 0.16 -15.28
N PRO A 180 6.02 -0.76 -14.86
CA PRO A 180 6.66 -0.72 -13.54
C PRO A 180 7.42 0.55 -13.19
N MET A 181 7.86 1.32 -14.19
CA MET A 181 8.64 2.55 -13.97
C MET A 181 7.81 3.74 -13.49
N ILE A 182 6.47 3.66 -13.53
CA ILE A 182 5.58 4.75 -13.13
C ILE A 182 5.93 5.33 -11.75
N PRO A 183 6.10 4.53 -10.67
CA PRO A 183 6.43 5.08 -9.35
C PRO A 183 7.78 5.82 -9.32
N ALA A 184 8.81 5.33 -10.03
CA ALA A 184 10.12 5.97 -10.09
C ALA A 184 10.09 7.29 -10.88
N VAL A 185 9.34 7.31 -11.98
CA VAL A 185 9.08 8.53 -12.76
C VAL A 185 8.33 9.55 -11.89
N ARG A 186 7.26 9.14 -11.19
CA ARG A 186 6.48 10.01 -10.28
C ARG A 186 7.37 10.63 -9.21
N ALA A 187 8.18 9.82 -8.52
CA ALA A 187 9.08 10.29 -7.46
C ALA A 187 10.09 11.33 -7.97
N SER A 188 10.56 11.18 -9.22
CA SER A 188 11.46 12.15 -9.85
C SER A 188 10.83 13.53 -10.04
N LEU A 189 9.50 13.60 -10.26
CA LEU A 189 8.75 14.87 -10.37
C LEU A 189 8.57 15.57 -9.02
N GLU A 190 8.79 14.88 -7.91
CA GLU A 190 8.65 15.42 -6.56
C GLU A 190 9.96 15.97 -6.00
N LEU A 191 11.09 15.73 -6.67
CA LEU A 191 12.40 16.26 -6.31
C LEU A 191 12.42 17.79 -6.31
N SER A 192 13.06 18.39 -5.30
CA SER A 192 13.22 19.85 -5.23
C SER A 192 13.94 20.39 -6.47
N SER A 193 14.99 19.69 -6.93
CA SER A 193 15.73 20.04 -8.13
C SER A 193 14.88 20.01 -9.40
N TYR A 194 13.88 19.13 -9.48
CA TYR A 194 12.91 19.12 -10.57
C TYR A 194 11.94 20.31 -10.48
N LYS A 195 11.43 20.59 -9.27
CA LYS A 195 10.52 21.71 -9.00
C LYS A 195 11.14 23.08 -9.28
N GLU A 196 12.46 23.19 -9.22
CA GLU A 196 13.24 24.39 -9.54
C GLU A 196 13.53 24.58 -11.04
N LEU A 197 13.23 23.57 -11.89
CA LEU A 197 13.44 23.69 -13.33
C LEU A 197 12.54 24.77 -13.94
N LYS A 198 13.10 25.51 -14.91
CA LYS A 198 12.33 26.49 -15.70
C LYS A 198 11.25 25.82 -16.58
N GLU A 199 11.51 24.59 -17.01
CA GLU A 199 10.61 23.78 -17.81
C GLU A 199 10.90 22.28 -17.66
N HIS A 200 9.90 21.46 -17.99
CA HIS A 200 10.00 20.01 -17.91
C HIS A 200 11.13 19.47 -18.81
N SER A 201 11.84 18.46 -18.30
CA SER A 201 12.88 17.75 -19.04
C SER A 201 12.70 16.23 -18.87
N ASP A 202 12.32 15.54 -19.96
CA ASP A 202 12.27 14.07 -20.01
C ASP A 202 13.63 13.47 -19.63
N GLN A 203 14.72 14.13 -20.04
CA GLN A 203 16.09 13.68 -19.77
C GLN A 203 16.42 13.74 -18.27
N PHE A 204 15.99 14.80 -17.58
CA PHE A 204 16.15 14.90 -16.14
C PHE A 204 15.44 13.73 -15.45
N VAL A 205 14.19 13.45 -15.85
CA VAL A 205 13.37 12.40 -15.25
C VAL A 205 13.97 11.02 -15.55
N ALA A 206 14.42 10.77 -16.78
CA ALA A 206 15.07 9.53 -17.17
C ALA A 206 16.31 9.24 -16.31
N ILE A 207 17.18 10.24 -16.10
CA ILE A 207 18.38 10.11 -15.26
C ILE A 207 18.01 9.77 -13.81
N HIS A 208 17.04 10.49 -13.22
CA HIS A 208 16.70 10.34 -11.80
C HIS A 208 15.76 9.18 -11.49
N SER A 209 15.11 8.59 -12.50
CA SER A 209 14.29 7.38 -12.34
C SER A 209 15.01 6.12 -12.79
N GLY A 210 16.07 6.25 -13.61
CA GLY A 210 16.70 5.13 -14.31
C GLY A 210 15.88 4.57 -15.48
N ALA A 211 14.78 5.23 -15.86
CA ALA A 211 13.95 4.86 -16.99
C ALA A 211 14.53 5.35 -18.32
N SER A 212 14.21 4.66 -19.41
CA SER A 212 14.41 5.16 -20.76
C SER A 212 13.47 6.32 -21.08
N LEU A 213 13.82 7.16 -22.06
CA LEU A 213 12.95 8.26 -22.50
C LEU A 213 11.56 7.79 -22.97
N VAL A 214 11.46 6.59 -23.53
CA VAL A 214 10.18 6.00 -23.96
C VAL A 214 9.33 5.65 -22.74
N GLU A 215 9.91 5.00 -21.74
CA GLU A 215 9.23 4.68 -20.48
C GLU A 215 8.80 5.95 -19.74
N VAL A 216 9.63 7.00 -19.72
CA VAL A 216 9.27 8.30 -19.13
C VAL A 216 8.03 8.87 -19.79
N LYS A 217 8.01 8.98 -21.12
CA LYS A 217 6.87 9.53 -21.86
C LYS A 217 5.60 8.71 -21.66
N HIS A 218 5.72 7.39 -21.66
CA HIS A 218 4.59 6.51 -21.45
C HIS A 218 4.02 6.65 -20.03
N ALA A 219 4.89 6.64 -19.01
CA ALA A 219 4.50 6.83 -17.61
C ALA A 219 3.83 8.20 -17.39
N LEU A 220 4.36 9.28 -17.97
CA LEU A 220 3.74 10.60 -17.92
C LEU A 220 2.34 10.61 -18.54
N SER A 221 2.16 9.97 -19.70
CA SER A 221 0.85 9.87 -20.36
C SER A 221 -0.18 9.15 -19.49
N ILE A 222 0.20 8.03 -18.88
CA ILE A 222 -0.68 7.26 -17.98
C ILE A 222 -1.05 8.08 -16.75
N MET A 223 -0.06 8.67 -16.07
CA MET A 223 -0.28 9.51 -14.90
C MET A 223 -1.17 10.73 -15.20
N GLN A 224 -1.07 11.32 -16.40
CA GLN A 224 -1.98 12.39 -16.84
C GLN A 224 -3.41 11.86 -17.05
N GLY A 225 -3.57 10.69 -17.68
CA GLY A 225 -4.87 10.06 -17.90
C GLY A 225 -5.59 9.75 -16.58
N HIS A 226 -4.85 9.28 -15.57
CA HIS A 226 -5.36 9.01 -14.22
C HIS A 226 -5.48 10.26 -13.34
N ARG A 227 -5.16 11.45 -13.88
CA ARG A 227 -5.12 12.74 -13.18
C ARG A 227 -4.22 12.76 -11.94
N GLU A 228 -3.14 11.99 -11.96
CA GLU A 228 -2.16 11.96 -10.88
C GLU A 228 -1.14 13.08 -10.99
N ILE A 229 -0.93 13.58 -12.21
CA ILE A 229 -0.10 14.74 -12.48
C ILE A 229 -0.87 15.77 -13.31
N GLU A 230 -0.58 17.03 -13.08
CA GLU A 230 -1.10 18.15 -13.84
C GLU A 230 0.07 18.96 -14.39
N LYS A 231 0.00 19.38 -15.65
CA LYS A 231 0.98 20.30 -16.21
C LYS A 231 0.64 21.72 -15.77
N LYS A 232 1.37 22.27 -14.79
CA LYS A 232 1.24 23.66 -14.36
C LYS A 232 2.37 24.50 -14.95
N ALA A 233 2.00 25.50 -15.74
CA ALA A 233 2.94 26.29 -16.53
C ALA A 233 3.82 25.39 -17.43
N ARG A 234 5.12 25.29 -17.14
CA ARG A 234 6.09 24.52 -17.96
C ARG A 234 6.56 23.21 -17.32
N ILE A 235 6.15 22.88 -16.10
CA ILE A 235 6.53 21.64 -15.39
C ILE A 235 5.31 20.81 -15.01
N TYR A 236 5.51 19.52 -14.75
CA TYR A 236 4.49 18.66 -14.15
C TYR A 236 4.45 18.84 -12.63
N LYS A 237 3.26 18.92 -12.06
CA LYS A 237 3.01 18.88 -10.62
C LYS A 237 2.27 17.59 -10.30
N VAL A 238 2.77 16.84 -9.31
CA VAL A 238 2.05 15.71 -8.75
C VAL A 238 0.88 16.23 -7.90
N ILE A 239 -0.32 15.76 -8.22
CA ILE A 239 -1.59 16.16 -7.58
C ILE A 239 -2.41 14.97 -7.08
N GLY A 240 -2.16 13.78 -7.65
CA GLY A 240 -2.76 12.54 -7.19
C GLY A 240 -1.91 11.85 -6.15
N PRO A 241 -2.49 10.86 -5.48
CA PRO A 241 -1.88 10.32 -4.29
C PRO A 241 -0.79 9.28 -4.67
N GLY A 242 0.09 8.92 -3.74
CA GLY A 242 1.32 8.15 -3.99
C GLY A 242 1.11 6.68 -4.33
N TYR A 243 2.14 6.02 -4.87
CA TYR A 243 2.10 4.58 -5.14
C TYR A 243 2.71 3.83 -3.96
N SER A 244 1.87 3.31 -3.06
CA SER A 244 2.30 2.51 -1.92
C SER A 244 1.57 1.17 -1.92
N PHE A 245 2.28 0.09 -2.26
CA PHE A 245 1.76 -1.28 -2.25
C PHE A 245 2.51 -2.16 -1.27
N SER A 246 3.02 -1.56 -0.19
CA SER A 246 3.87 -2.21 0.82
C SER A 246 3.26 -3.45 1.49
N HIS A 247 2.00 -3.76 1.23
CA HIS A 247 1.32 -4.95 1.76
C HIS A 247 0.58 -5.75 0.67
N SER A 248 0.58 -5.32 -0.59
CA SER A 248 -0.23 -5.95 -1.64
C SER A 248 0.38 -7.27 -2.10
N ARG A 249 -0.40 -8.35 -1.95
CA ARG A 249 -0.07 -9.68 -2.50
C ARG A 249 -0.60 -9.89 -3.92
N ASN A 250 -1.00 -8.81 -4.61
CA ASN A 250 -1.58 -8.91 -5.95
C ASN A 250 -0.55 -9.53 -6.92
N PRO A 251 -0.82 -10.70 -7.52
CA PRO A 251 0.11 -11.37 -8.42
C PRO A 251 0.52 -10.50 -9.63
N ARG A 252 -0.31 -9.54 -10.04
CA ARG A 252 -0.01 -8.59 -11.12
C ARG A 252 1.18 -7.68 -10.79
N LEU A 253 1.41 -7.39 -9.50
CA LEU A 253 2.53 -6.56 -9.05
C LEU A 253 3.88 -7.32 -9.02
N ARG A 254 3.91 -8.62 -9.35
CA ARG A 254 5.17 -9.38 -9.43
C ARG A 254 6.14 -8.77 -10.45
N ASN A 255 5.62 -8.33 -11.60
CA ASN A 255 6.45 -7.70 -12.63
C ASN A 255 7.02 -6.37 -12.14
N PHE A 256 6.22 -5.58 -11.42
CA PHE A 256 6.67 -4.37 -10.76
C PHE A 256 7.77 -4.66 -9.75
N ASN A 257 7.54 -5.62 -8.84
CA ASN A 257 8.51 -6.00 -7.82
C ASN A 257 9.84 -6.43 -8.42
N LYS A 258 9.79 -7.28 -9.45
CA LYS A 258 10.97 -7.73 -10.19
C LYS A 258 11.69 -6.57 -10.85
N THR A 259 10.97 -5.67 -11.53
CA THR A 259 11.58 -4.56 -12.26
C THR A 259 12.28 -3.57 -11.32
N MET A 260 11.66 -3.25 -10.18
CA MET A 260 12.30 -2.39 -9.18
C MET A 260 13.53 -3.07 -8.55
N PHE A 261 13.48 -4.38 -8.34
CA PHE A 261 14.64 -5.15 -7.89
C PHE A 261 15.78 -5.21 -8.92
N ASP A 262 15.46 -5.38 -10.21
CA ASP A 262 16.43 -5.37 -11.30
C ASP A 262 17.05 -3.96 -11.48
N LEU A 263 16.24 -2.91 -11.37
CA LEU A 263 16.70 -1.51 -11.40
C LEU A 263 17.67 -1.22 -10.24
N ALA A 264 17.32 -1.70 -9.05
CA ALA A 264 18.18 -1.68 -7.87
C ALA A 264 19.52 -2.40 -8.12
N GLY A 265 19.49 -3.59 -8.69
CA GLY A 265 20.68 -4.40 -8.99
C GLY A 265 21.58 -3.83 -10.08
N ARG A 266 21.06 -3.05 -11.04
CA ARG A 266 21.87 -2.38 -12.09
C ARG A 266 22.59 -1.13 -11.59
N THR A 267 22.11 -0.52 -10.52
CA THR A 267 22.61 0.74 -9.99
C THR A 267 23.81 0.55 -9.04
N TYR A 268 24.03 -0.68 -8.56
CA TYR A 268 25.22 -1.10 -7.81
C TYR A 268 26.03 -2.13 -8.61
N PRO A 269 27.37 -2.10 -8.57
CA PRO A 269 28.18 -3.19 -9.08
C PRO A 269 28.16 -4.31 -8.05
N VAL A 270 27.04 -5.02 -7.92
CA VAL A 270 27.02 -6.33 -7.28
C VAL A 270 27.22 -7.34 -8.40
N ASP A 271 28.17 -8.26 -8.26
CA ASP A 271 28.34 -9.35 -9.23
C ASP A 271 27.11 -10.25 -9.16
N LEU A 272 26.15 -9.99 -10.05
CA LEU A 272 24.88 -10.72 -10.13
C LEU A 272 25.05 -12.19 -10.53
N ASN A 273 26.27 -12.65 -10.82
CA ASN A 273 26.56 -14.07 -11.02
C ASN A 273 26.59 -14.86 -9.70
N ASP A 274 26.76 -14.19 -8.55
CA ASP A 274 26.67 -14.80 -7.21
C ASP A 274 25.25 -14.74 -6.62
N CYS A 275 24.33 -14.00 -7.24
CA CYS A 275 22.93 -13.94 -6.84
C CYS A 275 22.11 -14.95 -7.64
N ASP A 276 21.60 -15.99 -6.97
CA ASP A 276 20.70 -16.96 -7.57
C ASP A 276 19.42 -16.26 -8.09
N ARG A 277 19.31 -16.12 -9.41
CA ARG A 277 18.18 -15.46 -10.10
C ARG A 277 16.87 -16.22 -10.00
N THR A 278 16.86 -17.40 -9.40
CA THR A 278 15.64 -18.17 -9.11
C THR A 278 14.75 -17.44 -8.09
N TYR A 279 15.33 -16.54 -7.28
CA TYR A 279 14.63 -15.69 -6.29
C TYR A 279 13.65 -14.67 -6.86
N ALA A 280 13.90 -14.12 -8.04
CA ALA A 280 13.02 -13.13 -8.65
C ALA A 280 11.66 -13.71 -9.11
N LYS A 281 11.45 -15.03 -8.98
CA LYS A 281 10.22 -15.73 -9.38
C LYS A 281 9.22 -15.93 -8.23
N THR A 282 9.63 -15.72 -6.97
CA THR A 282 8.82 -15.97 -5.76
C THR A 282 8.46 -14.69 -4.97
N VAL A 283 8.65 -13.51 -5.58
CA VAL A 283 8.52 -12.16 -4.97
C VAL A 283 7.06 -11.72 -4.74
N SER A 284 6.24 -12.60 -4.16
CA SER A 284 4.85 -12.28 -3.77
C SER A 284 4.74 -11.57 -2.41
N ASN A 285 5.83 -11.51 -1.63
CA ASN A 285 5.87 -10.96 -0.26
C ASN A 285 6.95 -9.86 -0.09
N SER A 286 7.13 -8.97 -1.07
CA SER A 286 8.09 -7.86 -0.96
C SER A 286 7.39 -6.52 -0.90
N SER A 287 7.70 -5.75 0.15
CA SER A 287 7.26 -4.38 0.31
C SER A 287 8.23 -3.45 -0.40
N ILE A 288 7.86 -2.94 -1.57
CA ILE A 288 8.65 -1.93 -2.29
C ILE A 288 8.05 -0.55 -2.06
N LEU A 289 8.91 0.39 -1.63
CA LEU A 289 8.59 1.79 -1.44
C LEU A 289 9.50 2.63 -2.33
N VAL A 290 8.90 3.51 -3.13
CA VAL A 290 9.62 4.44 -4.00
C VAL A 290 9.28 5.85 -3.54
N ASN A 291 10.26 6.53 -2.93
CA ASN A 291 10.06 7.86 -2.34
C ASN A 291 11.21 8.81 -2.74
N PRO A 292 10.91 10.11 -2.99
CA PRO A 292 11.94 11.13 -3.04
C PRO A 292 12.51 11.35 -1.63
N VAL A 293 13.83 11.23 -1.48
CA VAL A 293 14.51 11.42 -0.18
C VAL A 293 15.68 12.38 -0.30
N SER A 294 15.99 13.09 0.80
CA SER A 294 17.21 13.90 0.87
C SER A 294 18.45 13.01 0.99
N GLN A 295 19.63 13.55 0.66
CA GLN A 295 20.91 12.83 0.83
C GLN A 295 21.13 12.39 2.28
N LYS A 296 20.76 13.23 3.25
CA LYS A 296 20.85 12.90 4.69
C LYS A 296 19.98 11.69 5.03
N VAL A 297 18.72 11.69 4.60
CA VAL A 297 17.79 10.57 4.84
C VAL A 297 18.27 9.31 4.10
N SER A 298 18.77 9.44 2.87
CA SER A 298 19.37 8.30 2.14
C SER A 298 20.54 7.68 2.91
N GLN A 299 21.38 8.49 3.56
CA GLN A 299 22.48 8.02 4.39
C GLN A 299 22.02 7.37 5.70
N GLU A 300 21.00 7.94 6.35
CA GLU A 300 20.37 7.36 7.54
C GLU A 300 19.75 5.99 7.24
N LEU A 301 19.03 5.86 6.12
CA LEU A 301 18.47 4.59 5.65
C LEU A 301 19.56 3.56 5.34
N ALA A 302 20.66 3.96 4.68
CA ALA A 302 21.79 3.08 4.42
C ALA A 302 22.46 2.59 5.72
N ASN A 303 22.57 3.45 6.73
CA ASN A 303 23.10 3.08 8.03
C ASN A 303 22.17 2.14 8.79
N LEU A 304 20.85 2.38 8.73
CA LEU A 304 19.84 1.50 9.32
C LEU A 304 19.89 0.11 8.69
N ILE A 305 19.98 0.02 7.36
CA ILE A 305 20.12 -1.29 6.68
C ILE A 305 21.38 -2.01 7.13
N ARG A 306 22.51 -1.30 7.27
CA ARG A 306 23.76 -1.89 7.78
C ARG A 306 23.58 -2.41 9.21
N ASP A 307 22.90 -1.66 10.07
CA ASP A 307 22.58 -2.07 11.45
C ASP A 307 21.66 -3.28 11.49
N VAL A 308 20.59 -3.31 10.70
CA VAL A 308 19.69 -4.47 10.58
C VAL A 308 20.45 -5.69 10.06
N HIS A 309 21.30 -5.52 9.05
CA HIS A 309 22.16 -6.58 8.53
C HIS A 309 23.08 -7.13 9.62
N SER A 310 23.72 -6.26 10.41
CA SER A 310 24.52 -6.68 11.57
C SER A 310 23.69 -7.49 12.57
N LYS A 311 22.50 -7.03 12.92
CA LYS A 311 21.58 -7.74 13.83
C LYS A 311 21.16 -9.10 13.31
N VAL A 312 20.92 -9.22 12.00
CA VAL A 312 20.63 -10.51 11.36
C VAL A 312 21.83 -11.44 11.48
N TYR A 313 23.05 -10.96 11.23
CA TYR A 313 24.27 -11.75 11.44
C TYR A 313 24.43 -12.20 12.89
N ASP A 314 24.13 -11.33 13.86
CA ASP A 314 24.16 -11.69 15.27
C ASP A 314 23.15 -12.80 15.60
N ILE A 315 21.93 -12.74 15.04
CA ILE A 315 20.92 -13.79 15.21
C ILE A 315 21.37 -15.11 14.57
N LEU A 316 21.93 -15.06 13.35
CA LEU A 316 22.46 -16.24 12.68
C LEU A 316 23.66 -16.83 13.45
N ALA A 317 24.50 -15.99 14.05
CA ALA A 317 25.58 -16.42 14.91
C ALA A 317 25.04 -17.11 16.17
N LYS A 318 23.95 -16.63 16.76
CA LYS A 318 23.25 -17.33 17.86
C LYS A 318 22.73 -18.69 17.43
N ASP A 319 22.13 -18.80 16.23
CA ASP A 319 21.66 -20.08 15.70
C ASP A 319 22.78 -21.11 15.54
N GLN A 320 23.99 -20.64 15.21
CA GLN A 320 25.19 -21.47 15.06
C GLN A 320 25.87 -21.81 16.39
N THR A 321 25.67 -21.00 17.44
CA THR A 321 26.41 -21.12 18.70
C THR A 321 25.52 -21.54 19.87
N GLU A 322 24.45 -20.78 20.14
CA GLU A 322 23.51 -20.98 21.22
C GLU A 322 22.44 -22.03 20.87
N TYR A 323 21.91 -22.03 19.63
CA TYR A 323 20.85 -22.95 19.17
C TYR A 323 21.36 -24.05 18.24
N LYS A 324 22.64 -24.43 18.39
CA LYS A 324 23.33 -25.38 17.50
C LYS A 324 22.69 -26.77 17.46
N ASP A 325 22.02 -27.17 18.54
CA ASP A 325 21.43 -28.50 18.71
C ASP A 325 19.94 -28.54 18.30
N GLU A 326 19.35 -27.39 17.96
CA GLU A 326 17.97 -27.30 17.46
C GLU A 326 17.88 -27.77 15.99
N PRO A 327 16.85 -28.56 15.62
CA PRO A 327 16.66 -29.04 14.25
C PRO A 327 16.34 -27.88 13.28
N LYS A 328 17.04 -27.85 12.13
CA LYS A 328 16.87 -26.81 11.10
C LYS A 328 15.79 -27.22 10.10
N GLU A 329 14.54 -26.84 10.38
CA GLU A 329 13.37 -27.23 9.56
C GLU A 329 12.87 -26.14 8.61
N ASN A 330 13.45 -24.92 8.69
CA ASN A 330 12.98 -23.75 7.96
C ASN A 330 14.10 -23.13 7.11
N VAL A 331 13.76 -22.72 5.89
CA VAL A 331 14.64 -21.90 5.03
C VAL A 331 14.09 -20.49 5.03
N GLN A 332 14.85 -19.54 5.56
CA GLN A 332 14.48 -18.13 5.58
C GLN A 332 15.37 -17.32 4.66
N VAL A 333 14.75 -16.41 3.92
CA VAL A 333 15.38 -15.58 2.90
C VAL A 333 15.11 -14.14 3.28
N ILE A 334 16.18 -13.37 3.48
CA ILE A 334 16.10 -12.01 4.00
C ILE A 334 16.62 -11.05 2.92
N THR A 335 15.75 -10.18 2.42
CA THR A 335 16.11 -9.15 1.42
C THR A 335 15.81 -7.76 1.98
N LEU A 336 16.83 -6.94 2.15
CA LEU A 336 16.75 -5.54 2.62
C LEU A 336 17.69 -4.69 1.77
N GLY A 337 17.20 -3.59 1.19
CA GLY A 337 18.01 -2.69 0.37
C GLY A 337 17.37 -1.32 0.20
N THR A 338 18.21 -0.27 0.15
CA THR A 338 17.83 1.06 -0.33
C THR A 338 18.60 1.36 -1.59
N PHE A 339 17.93 1.98 -2.55
CA PHE A 339 18.48 2.15 -3.89
C PHE A 339 18.25 3.58 -4.34
N THR A 340 19.34 4.30 -4.60
CA THR A 340 19.32 5.65 -5.14
C THR A 340 19.91 5.58 -6.55
N PRO A 341 19.18 5.98 -7.62
CA PRO A 341 19.76 6.04 -8.96
C PRO A 341 21.04 6.86 -8.91
N ALA A 342 22.13 6.29 -9.44
CA ALA A 342 23.43 6.91 -9.40
C ALA A 342 23.34 8.30 -10.04
N ILE A 343 23.60 9.35 -9.25
CA ILE A 343 24.15 10.56 -9.82
C ILE A 343 25.44 10.08 -10.46
N LEU A 344 25.51 10.06 -11.80
CA LEU A 344 26.79 10.04 -12.50
C LEU A 344 27.61 11.12 -11.82
N ASN A 345 28.59 10.72 -11.00
CA ASN A 345 29.47 11.62 -10.29
C ASN A 345 29.98 12.64 -11.32
N SER A 346 29.43 13.85 -11.34
CA SER A 346 29.94 14.96 -12.13
C SER A 346 31.22 15.53 -11.53
N HIS A 347 31.95 14.72 -10.77
CA HIS A 347 33.29 14.95 -10.24
C HIS A 347 34.25 13.87 -10.80
N ARG A 348 34.36 13.83 -12.12
CA ARG A 348 35.63 13.65 -12.83
C ARG A 348 35.82 14.87 -13.74
N LYS A 349 35.98 16.04 -13.12
CA LYS A 349 36.87 17.05 -13.68
C LYS A 349 38.25 16.63 -13.20
N ASP A 350 39.24 16.68 -14.09
CA ASP A 350 40.65 16.32 -13.87
C ASP A 350 40.93 14.83 -14.12
N ASP A 351 40.96 14.46 -15.41
CA ASP A 351 41.97 13.56 -16.01
C ASP A 351 41.65 13.35 -17.50
N LEU A 352 41.80 14.42 -18.28
CA LEU A 352 41.96 14.35 -19.74
C LEU A 352 42.98 15.42 -20.13
N HIS A 353 44.25 15.14 -19.84
CA HIS A 353 45.32 15.57 -20.72
C HIS A 353 45.39 14.55 -21.86
N LEU A 354 44.77 14.89 -22.99
CA LEU A 354 45.31 14.81 -24.35
C LEU A 354 44.32 15.43 -25.33
#